data_AF-A0A2V8DS94-F1
#
_entry.id   AF-A0A2V8DS94-F1
#
_cell.length_a   1.000
_cell.length_b   1.000
_cell.length_c   1.000
_cell.angle_alpha   90.00
_cell.angle_beta   90.00
_cell.angle_gamma   90.00
#
_symmetry.space_group_name_H-M   'P 1'
#
loop_
_entity.id
_entity.type
_entity.pdbx_description
1 polymer ?
#
loop_
_entity_poly.entity_id
_entity_poly.type
_entity_poly.pdbx_seq_one_letter_code
_entity_poly.pdbx_strand_id
1 'polypeptide(L)'
;MAPAKKQKRDQRPRLSPRQRTALVEEAIIDAYGESEQRVGFLTMLEEHLACPFTTAILGIPVRVERVDLNDAEEIVAVCRRGRERQLIPILNLPLPSPPPAGWEWIAAYRYWARGSR
;
A
#
# COMPACT_ATOMS: atom_id res chain seq x y z
N MET A 1 -16.96 36.19 -14.44
CA MET A 1 -15.79 35.51 -13.84
C MET A 1 -16.29 34.60 -12.73
N ALA A 2 -16.32 33.29 -12.96
CA ALA A 2 -16.67 32.33 -11.91
C ALA A 2 -15.48 32.14 -10.95
N PRO A 3 -15.69 31.96 -9.64
CA PRO A 3 -14.59 31.81 -8.70
C PRO A 3 -13.91 30.44 -8.91
N ALA A 4 -12.58 30.45 -8.97
CA ALA A 4 -11.77 29.25 -9.01
C ALA A 4 -12.02 28.42 -7.73
N LYS A 5 -12.45 27.17 -7.90
CA LYS A 5 -12.59 26.20 -6.81
C LYS A 5 -11.20 25.99 -6.19
N LYS A 6 -11.01 26.46 -4.95
CA LYS A 6 -9.80 26.22 -4.16
C LYS A 6 -9.58 24.70 -4.04
N GLN A 7 -8.55 24.20 -4.70
CA GLN A 7 -8.13 22.82 -4.65
C GLN A 7 -7.72 22.53 -3.20
N LYS A 8 -8.51 21.72 -2.47
CA LYS A 8 -8.17 21.27 -1.12
C LYS A 8 -6.79 20.62 -1.22
N ARG A 9 -5.80 21.22 -0.53
CA ARG A 9 -4.45 20.67 -0.39
C ARG A 9 -4.56 19.18 -0.10
N ASP A 10 -3.78 18.37 -0.82
CA ASP A 10 -3.71 16.91 -0.75
C ASP A 10 -3.28 16.48 0.68
N GLN A 11 -4.22 16.52 1.63
CA GLN A 11 -4.00 16.17 3.03
C GLN A 11 -4.10 14.66 3.16
N ARG A 12 -3.14 13.95 2.57
CA ARG A 12 -2.98 12.54 2.90
C ARG A 12 -2.58 12.45 4.38
N PRO A 13 -3.29 11.66 5.21
CA PRO A 13 -2.86 11.41 6.57
C PRO A 13 -1.42 10.89 6.54
N ARG A 14 -0.60 11.33 7.50
CA ARG A 14 0.82 10.97 7.60
C ARG A 14 1.05 10.26 8.92
N LEU A 15 1.60 9.06 8.86
CA LEU A 15 2.11 8.36 10.05
C LEU A 15 3.41 9.01 10.52
N SER A 16 3.53 9.21 11.82
CA SER A 16 4.80 9.51 12.49
C SER A 16 5.78 8.34 12.36
N PRO A 17 7.10 8.56 12.53
CA PRO A 17 8.09 7.48 12.54
C PRO A 17 7.74 6.38 13.55
N ARG A 18 7.39 6.75 14.78
CA ARG A 18 7.02 5.81 15.84
C ARG A 18 5.83 4.92 15.47
N GLN A 19 4.81 5.48 14.83
CA GLN A 19 3.67 4.69 14.36
C GLN A 19 4.06 3.70 13.27
N ARG A 20 4.98 4.07 12.36
CA ARG A 20 5.47 3.13 11.35
C ARG A 20 6.29 2.02 11.98
N THR A 21 7.19 2.35 12.91
CA THR A 21 8.01 1.35 13.63
C THR A 21 7.12 0.35 14.36
N ALA A 22 6.08 0.80 15.08
CA ALA A 22 5.16 -0.10 15.76
C ALA A 22 4.45 -1.07 14.80
N LEU A 23 3.97 -0.58 13.65
CA LEU A 23 3.37 -1.45 12.62
C LEU A 23 4.41 -2.42 12.01
N VAL A 24 5.65 -1.99 11.85
CA VAL A 24 6.73 -2.87 11.39
C VAL A 24 6.99 -3.98 12.41
N GLU A 25 7.14 -3.64 13.69
CA GLU A 25 7.35 -4.59 14.80
C GLU A 25 6.21 -5.60 14.88
N GLU A 26 4.97 -5.14 14.76
CA GLU A 26 3.78 -6.01 14.74
C GLU A 26 3.80 -6.97 13.54
N ALA A 27 4.11 -6.48 12.34
CA ALA A 27 4.16 -7.32 11.14
C ALA A 27 5.28 -8.38 11.15
N ILE A 28 6.32 -8.21 11.98
CA ILE A 28 7.51 -9.08 11.94
C ILE A 28 7.81 -9.80 13.26
N ILE A 29 6.90 -9.77 14.23
CA ILE A 29 7.13 -10.24 15.60
C ILE A 29 7.68 -11.68 15.68
N ASP A 30 7.20 -12.56 14.79
CA ASP A 30 7.58 -13.98 14.72
C ASP A 30 8.36 -14.34 13.44
N ALA A 31 9.01 -13.35 12.80
CA ALA A 31 9.73 -13.56 11.55
C ALA A 31 11.25 -13.61 11.75
N TYR A 32 11.87 -14.72 11.34
CA TYR A 32 13.29 -15.04 11.49
C TYR A 32 14.14 -14.67 10.25
N GLY A 33 13.53 -14.19 9.17
CA GLY A 33 14.23 -13.76 7.95
C GLY A 33 13.40 -12.84 7.06
N GLU A 34 14.01 -12.25 6.02
CA GLU A 34 13.31 -11.28 5.16
C GLU A 34 12.08 -11.86 4.46
N SER A 35 12.14 -13.11 3.99
CA SER A 35 11.00 -13.78 3.34
C SER A 35 9.83 -13.92 4.31
N GLU A 36 10.08 -14.36 5.55
CA GLU A 36 9.06 -14.44 6.60
C GLU A 36 8.53 -13.06 6.99
N GLN A 37 9.39 -12.03 7.02
CA GLN A 37 8.96 -10.66 7.27
C GLN A 37 8.02 -10.16 6.17
N ARG A 38 8.30 -10.46 4.89
CA ARG A 38 7.39 -10.14 3.76
C ARG A 38 6.06 -10.86 3.90
N VAL A 39 6.05 -12.13 4.31
CA VAL A 39 4.82 -12.89 4.58
C VAL A 39 4.03 -12.23 5.73
N GLY A 40 4.68 -11.85 6.83
CA GLY A 40 4.04 -11.14 7.93
C GLY A 40 3.39 -9.83 7.49
N PHE A 41 4.08 -9.04 6.65
CA PHE A 41 3.48 -7.86 6.03
C PHE A 41 2.30 -8.18 5.10
N LEU A 42 2.40 -9.25 4.30
CA LEU A 42 1.29 -9.67 3.44
C LEU A 42 0.06 -9.98 4.30
N THR A 43 0.20 -10.76 5.37
CA THR A 43 -0.89 -11.09 6.29
C THR A 43 -1.57 -9.82 6.83
N MET A 44 -0.78 -8.87 7.36
CA MET A 44 -1.35 -7.63 7.88
C MET A 44 -2.05 -6.81 6.80
N LEU A 45 -1.54 -6.80 5.57
CA LEU A 45 -2.18 -6.14 4.43
C LEU A 45 -3.48 -6.83 4.01
N GLU A 46 -3.51 -8.16 3.92
CA GLU A 46 -4.71 -8.92 3.55
C GLU A 46 -5.84 -8.75 4.57
N GLU A 47 -5.50 -8.67 5.85
CA GLU A 47 -6.47 -8.50 6.94
C GLU A 47 -7.03 -7.07 7.02
N HIS A 48 -6.20 -6.06 6.82
CA HIS A 48 -6.56 -4.68 7.15
C HIS A 48 -6.76 -3.76 5.95
N LEU A 49 -6.10 -4.02 4.81
CA LEU A 49 -6.22 -3.15 3.65
C LEU A 49 -7.59 -3.35 3.00
N ALA A 50 -8.42 -2.31 3.06
CA ALA A 50 -9.74 -2.32 2.46
C ALA A 50 -9.64 -2.43 0.93
N CYS A 51 -9.81 -3.64 0.42
CA CYS A 51 -9.96 -3.93 -0.99
C CYS A 51 -11.42 -4.30 -1.31
N PRO A 52 -11.92 -3.98 -2.51
CA PRO A 52 -11.22 -3.30 -3.60
C PRO A 52 -11.26 -1.77 -3.48
N PHE A 53 -10.24 -1.08 -4.01
CA PHE A 53 -10.22 0.38 -4.15
C PHE A 53 -9.71 0.80 -5.53
N THR A 54 -9.96 2.06 -5.91
CA THR A 54 -9.49 2.61 -7.20
C THR A 54 -8.32 3.55 -6.97
N THR A 55 -7.29 3.43 -7.80
CA THR A 55 -6.17 4.37 -7.87
C THR A 55 -5.84 4.70 -9.33
N ALA A 56 -4.88 5.60 -9.57
CA ALA A 56 -4.44 5.96 -10.91
C ALA A 56 -2.96 5.66 -11.09
N ILE A 57 -2.62 4.80 -12.05
CA ILE A 57 -1.24 4.50 -12.46
C ILE A 57 -0.95 5.26 -13.74
N LEU A 58 0.03 6.16 -13.71
CA LEU A 58 0.35 7.06 -14.82
C LEU A 58 -0.88 7.83 -15.35
N GLY A 59 -1.78 8.21 -14.45
CA GLY A 59 -3.03 8.92 -14.77
C GLY A 59 -4.18 8.01 -15.24
N ILE A 60 -3.96 6.70 -15.38
CA ILE A 60 -4.98 5.74 -15.82
C ILE A 60 -5.65 5.10 -14.60
N PRO A 61 -6.99 5.21 -14.46
CA PRO A 61 -7.72 4.55 -13.38
C PRO A 61 -7.59 3.03 -13.45
N VAL A 62 -7.24 2.41 -12.33
CA VAL A 62 -7.16 0.97 -12.14
C VAL A 62 -7.81 0.57 -10.83
N ARG A 63 -8.43 -0.62 -10.80
CA ARG A 63 -9.02 -1.18 -9.58
C ARG A 63 -8.01 -2.12 -8.94
N VAL A 64 -7.60 -1.83 -7.71
CA VAL A 64 -6.83 -2.76 -6.87
C VAL A 64 -7.82 -3.75 -6.28
N GLU A 65 -7.70 -5.03 -6.63
CA GLU A 65 -8.64 -6.07 -6.20
C GLU A 65 -8.20 -6.76 -4.91
N ARG A 66 -6.89 -6.95 -4.74
CA ARG A 66 -6.24 -7.51 -3.55
C ARG A 66 -4.73 -7.24 -3.59
N VAL A 67 -4.02 -7.68 -2.55
CA VAL A 67 -2.57 -7.87 -2.56
C VAL A 67 -2.24 -9.37 -2.68
N ASP A 68 -1.02 -9.69 -3.07
CA ASP A 68 -0.54 -11.06 -3.26
C ASP A 68 1.01 -11.08 -3.19
N LEU A 69 1.61 -12.28 -3.25
CA LEU A 69 3.04 -12.45 -3.54
C LEU A 69 3.22 -12.89 -4.99
N ASN A 70 4.25 -12.38 -5.65
CA ASN A 70 4.69 -12.91 -6.95
C ASN A 70 5.75 -14.01 -6.76
N ASP A 71 6.16 -14.63 -7.88
CA ASP A 71 7.19 -15.69 -7.89
C ASP A 71 8.57 -15.23 -7.39
N ALA A 72 8.80 -13.91 -7.29
CA ALA A 72 10.00 -13.30 -6.75
C ALA A 72 9.86 -12.89 -5.27
N GLU A 73 8.81 -13.36 -4.59
CA GLU A 73 8.47 -13.05 -3.19
C GLU A 73 8.26 -11.55 -2.92
N GLU A 74 7.89 -10.77 -3.93
CA GLU A 74 7.53 -9.37 -3.76
C GLU A 74 6.04 -9.22 -3.48
N ILE A 75 5.68 -8.36 -2.52
CA ILE A 75 4.28 -7.99 -2.30
C ILE A 75 3.81 -7.12 -3.47
N VAL A 76 2.80 -7.61 -4.18
CA VAL A 76 2.21 -6.97 -5.35
C VAL A 76 0.74 -6.66 -5.11
N ALA A 77 0.26 -5.56 -5.68
CA ALA A 77 -1.16 -5.30 -5.84
C ALA A 77 -1.65 -5.92 -7.15
N VAL A 78 -2.74 -6.69 -7.07
CA VAL A 78 -3.43 -7.24 -8.24
C VAL A 78 -4.38 -6.16 -8.76
N CYS A 79 -3.94 -5.46 -9.81
CA CYS A 79 -4.69 -4.37 -10.43
C CYS A 79 -5.46 -4.86 -11.65
N ARG A 80 -6.75 -4.53 -11.75
CA ARG A 80 -7.60 -4.81 -12.91
C ARG A 80 -7.94 -3.53 -13.67
N ARG A 81 -7.81 -3.60 -15.00
CA ARG A 81 -8.33 -2.60 -15.95
C ARG A 81 -9.08 -3.33 -17.05
N GLY A 82 -10.41 -3.22 -17.07
CA GLY A 82 -11.23 -3.99 -18.01
C GLY A 82 -11.04 -5.48 -17.80
N ARG A 83 -10.57 -6.20 -18.84
CA ARG A 83 -10.28 -7.64 -18.79
C ARG A 83 -8.84 -7.98 -18.40
N GLU A 84 -7.96 -6.98 -18.39
CA GLU A 84 -6.53 -7.16 -18.10
C GLU A 84 -6.29 -7.11 -16.59
N ARG A 85 -5.44 -8.01 -16.12
CA ARG A 85 -4.87 -7.99 -14.76
C ARG A 85 -3.38 -7.74 -14.86
N GLN A 86 -2.87 -6.86 -13.99
CA GLN A 86 -1.46 -6.54 -13.89
C GLN A 86 -1.03 -6.57 -12.43
N LEU A 87 0.14 -7.14 -12.17
CA LEU A 87 0.79 -7.10 -10.87
C LEU A 87 1.63 -5.83 -10.78
N ILE A 88 1.39 -5.03 -9.75
CA ILE A 88 2.13 -3.80 -9.49
C ILE A 88 2.81 -3.95 -8.12
N PRO A 89 4.15 -3.90 -8.03
CA PRO A 89 4.82 -3.94 -6.74
C PRO A 89 4.24 -2.90 -5.79
N ILE A 90 3.91 -3.29 -4.56
CA ILE A 90 3.21 -2.41 -3.62
C ILE A 90 4.04 -1.16 -3.28
N LEU A 91 5.36 -1.27 -3.39
CA LEU A 91 6.30 -0.14 -3.30
C LEU A 91 6.00 0.95 -4.34
N ASN A 92 5.52 0.55 -5.52
CA ASN A 92 5.21 1.42 -6.65
C ASN A 92 3.72 1.76 -6.77
N LEU A 93 2.84 1.23 -5.91
CA LEU A 93 1.39 1.44 -5.98
C LEU A 93 0.98 2.86 -5.55
N PRO A 94 0.52 3.74 -6.45
CA PRO A 94 -0.01 5.04 -6.02
C PRO A 94 -1.25 4.83 -5.15
N LEU A 95 -1.38 5.63 -4.08
CA LEU A 95 -2.59 5.65 -3.26
C LEU A 95 -3.53 6.79 -3.70
N PRO A 96 -4.85 6.57 -3.70
CA PRO A 96 -5.83 7.63 -3.94
C PRO A 96 -5.84 8.64 -2.78
N SER A 97 -6.56 9.75 -2.98
CA SER A 97 -6.80 10.77 -1.95
C SER A 97 -8.31 10.97 -1.81
N PRO A 98 -8.91 10.61 -0.65
CA PRO A 98 -8.29 10.00 0.52
C PRO A 98 -7.81 8.55 0.28
N PRO A 99 -6.86 8.03 1.08
CA PRO A 99 -6.42 6.64 0.98
C PRO A 99 -7.49 5.66 1.50
N PRO A 100 -7.45 4.38 1.07
CA PRO A 100 -8.33 3.34 1.63
C PRO A 100 -8.02 3.08 3.10
N ALA A 101 -8.96 2.51 3.85
CA ALA A 101 -8.66 2.02 5.21
C ALA A 101 -7.56 0.94 5.17
N GLY A 102 -6.69 0.92 6.18
CA GLY A 102 -5.54 0.01 6.24
C GLY A 102 -4.35 0.40 5.34
N TRP A 103 -4.38 1.60 4.72
CA TRP A 103 -3.25 2.13 3.94
C TRP A 103 -1.97 2.30 4.79
N GLU A 104 -2.11 2.38 6.10
CA GLU A 104 -1.01 2.46 7.07
C GLU A 104 -0.04 1.29 6.93
N TRP A 105 -0.54 0.09 6.63
CA TRP A 105 0.28 -1.11 6.39
C TRP A 105 1.12 -1.00 5.11
N ILE A 106 0.59 -0.35 4.07
CA ILE A 106 1.37 -0.02 2.86
C ILE A 106 2.49 0.96 3.22
N ALA A 107 2.22 1.93 4.09
CA ALA A 107 3.23 2.89 4.54
C ALA A 107 4.30 2.24 5.43
N ALA A 108 3.92 1.29 6.29
CA ALA A 108 4.83 0.51 7.13
C ALA A 108 5.76 -0.37 6.28
N TYR A 109 5.21 -1.13 5.33
CA TYR A 109 6.00 -1.95 4.42
C TYR A 109 7.01 -1.12 3.61
N ARG A 110 6.59 0.04 3.09
CA ARG A 110 7.48 0.98 2.40
C ARG A 110 8.57 1.56 3.28
N TYR A 111 8.31 1.72 4.57
CA TYR A 111 9.29 2.19 5.53
C TYR A 111 10.34 1.11 5.81
N TRP A 112 9.89 -0.11 6.11
CA TRP A 112 10.75 -1.28 6.32
C TRP A 112 11.63 -1.58 5.10
N ALA A 113 11.06 -1.56 3.88
CA ALA A 113 11.77 -1.88 2.64
C ALA A 113 12.89 -0.88 2.28
N ARG A 114 12.91 0.32 2.90
CA ARG A 114 13.97 1.33 2.71
C ARG A 114 15.15 1.14 3.67
N GLY A 115 15.12 0.10 4.52
CA GLY A 115 16.14 -0.13 5.55
C GLY A 115 16.09 0.87 6.71
N SER A 116 15.00 1.64 6.83
CA SER A 116 14.79 2.51 7.98
C SER A 116 14.18 1.67 9.11
N ARG A 117 15.02 1.24 10.07
CA ARG A 117 14.57 0.69 11.35
C ARG A 117 14.86 1.72 12.43
#